data_AF-A0A7C1LUN4-F1
#
_entry.id   AF-A0A7C1LUN4-F1
#
_cell.length_a   1.000
_cell.length_b   1.000
_cell.length_c   1.000
_cell.angle_alpha   90.00
_cell.angle_beta   90.00
_cell.angle_gamma   90.00
#
_symmetry.space_group_name_H-M   'P 1'
#
loop_
_entity.id
_entity.type
_entity.pdbx_description
1 polymer ?
#
loop_
_entity_poly.entity_id
_entity_poly.type
_entity_poly.pdbx_seq_one_letter_code
_entity_poly.pdbx_strand_id
1 'polypeptide(L)'
;MKEREELDLVYQHEVNYPDKYNISKKLIEISEKLHDDEKFIEYQTESKSLKDEIKDRRLRLQYYLDKLNESLAYSKFAETYSYLYSFCIKLQNFAEPDIIEKYKILAKILLNRSKIPKEEFKQAVKDISMIEDEVNTFFNIGT
;
A
#
# COMPACT_ATOMS: atom_id res chain seq x y z
N MET A 1 -10.59 -24.81 -16.87
CA MET A 1 -10.73 -25.44 -15.53
C MET A 1 -9.41 -25.38 -14.76
N LYS A 2 -8.34 -26.08 -15.18
CA LYS A 2 -7.01 -26.02 -14.52
C LYS A 2 -6.44 -24.59 -14.34
N GLU A 3 -6.52 -23.75 -15.37
CA GLU A 3 -6.08 -22.34 -15.31
C GLU A 3 -6.84 -21.53 -14.25
N ARG A 4 -8.15 -21.77 -14.09
CA ARG A 4 -8.96 -21.09 -13.07
C ARG A 4 -8.51 -21.51 -11.67
N GLU A 5 -8.32 -22.81 -11.45
CA GLU A 5 -7.90 -23.37 -10.16
C GLU A 5 -6.53 -22.85 -9.73
N GLU A 6 -5.56 -22.82 -10.66
CA GLU A 6 -4.23 -22.27 -10.39
C GLU A 6 -4.31 -20.77 -10.04
N LEU A 7 -5.11 -20.01 -10.78
CA LEU A 7 -5.25 -18.58 -10.56
C LEU A 7 -6.04 -18.25 -9.28
N ASP A 8 -7.04 -19.08 -8.93
CA ASP A 8 -7.78 -18.96 -7.68
C ASP A 8 -6.88 -19.20 -6.47
N LEU A 9 -5.98 -20.19 -6.54
CA LEU A 9 -4.97 -20.40 -5.51
C LEU A 9 -4.07 -19.17 -5.32
N VAL A 10 -3.64 -18.53 -6.40
CA VAL A 10 -2.87 -17.28 -6.32
C VAL A 10 -3.71 -16.17 -5.68
N TYR A 11 -4.96 -16.02 -6.11
CA TYR A 11 -5.89 -15.01 -5.58
C TYR A 11 -6.09 -15.12 -4.06
N GLN A 12 -6.26 -16.34 -3.53
CA GLN A 12 -6.46 -16.56 -2.09
C GLN A 12 -5.24 -16.14 -1.24
N HIS A 13 -4.03 -16.26 -1.79
CA HIS A 13 -2.79 -15.95 -1.07
C HIS A 13 -2.23 -14.56 -1.38
N GLU A 14 -2.73 -13.89 -2.42
CA GLU A 14 -2.30 -12.53 -2.76
C GLU A 14 -2.73 -11.53 -1.69
N VAL A 15 -1.76 -10.76 -1.20
CA VAL A 15 -1.91 -9.76 -0.13
C VAL A 15 -1.85 -8.33 -0.66
N ASN A 16 -1.24 -8.13 -1.84
CA ASN A 16 -1.25 -6.88 -2.56
C ASN A 16 -2.61 -6.68 -3.22
N TYR A 17 -3.33 -5.64 -2.80
CA TYR A 17 -4.71 -5.43 -3.22
C TYR A 17 -4.84 -5.07 -4.71
N PRO A 18 -4.04 -4.15 -5.27
CA PRO A 18 -3.99 -3.93 -6.72
C PRO A 18 -3.79 -5.22 -7.52
N ASP A 19 -2.85 -6.08 -7.12
CA ASP A 19 -2.58 -7.33 -7.84
C ASP A 19 -3.70 -8.34 -7.67
N LYS A 20 -4.21 -8.50 -6.44
CA LYS A 20 -5.39 -9.30 -6.14
C LYS A 20 -6.60 -8.86 -6.97
N TYR A 21 -6.78 -7.56 -7.15
CA TYR A 21 -7.84 -6.99 -7.98
C TYR A 21 -7.63 -7.32 -9.46
N ASN A 22 -6.39 -7.25 -9.96
CA ASN A 22 -6.06 -7.68 -11.33
C ASN A 22 -6.32 -9.17 -11.55
N ILE A 23 -6.02 -10.01 -10.57
CA ILE A 23 -6.33 -11.45 -10.61
C ILE A 23 -7.85 -11.67 -10.63
N SER A 24 -8.62 -10.95 -9.79
CA SER A 24 -10.09 -11.08 -9.76
C SER A 24 -10.73 -10.81 -11.13
N LYS A 25 -10.24 -9.81 -11.88
CA LYS A 25 -10.73 -9.50 -13.23
C LYS A 25 -10.52 -10.68 -14.19
N LYS A 26 -9.35 -11.31 -14.14
CA LYS A 26 -9.04 -12.51 -14.95
C LYS A 26 -9.92 -13.69 -14.56
N LEU A 27 -10.18 -13.90 -13.26
CA LEU A 27 -11.07 -14.95 -12.78
C LEU A 27 -12.52 -14.75 -13.26
N ILE A 28 -13.00 -13.51 -13.29
CA ILE A 28 -14.31 -13.15 -13.88
C ILE A 28 -14.33 -13.52 -15.37
N GLU A 29 -13.33 -13.11 -16.15
CA GLU A 29 -13.23 -13.41 -17.59
C GLU A 29 -13.20 -14.93 -17.87
N ILE A 30 -12.49 -15.70 -17.04
CA ILE A 30 -12.42 -17.15 -17.17
C ILE A 30 -13.77 -17.79 -16.83
N SER A 31 -14.42 -17.38 -15.74
CA SER A 31 -15.74 -17.92 -15.36
C SER A 31 -16.82 -17.61 -16.38
N GLU A 32 -16.78 -16.42 -17.00
CA GLU A 32 -17.67 -16.06 -18.11
C GLU A 32 -17.47 -16.99 -19.32
N LYS A 33 -16.22 -17.24 -19.72
CA LYS A 33 -15.89 -18.17 -20.83
C LYS A 33 -16.29 -19.62 -20.55
N LEU A 34 -16.30 -20.02 -19.28
CA LEU A 34 -16.71 -21.35 -18.85
C LEU A 34 -18.23 -21.48 -18.65
N HIS A 35 -18.98 -20.38 -18.80
CA HIS A 35 -20.41 -20.31 -18.48
C HIS A 35 -20.73 -20.80 -17.05
N ASP A 36 -19.84 -20.50 -16.10
CA ASP A 36 -20.01 -20.82 -14.69
C ASP A 36 -20.55 -19.58 -13.96
N ASP A 37 -21.87 -19.43 -14.00
CA ASP A 37 -22.58 -18.25 -13.46
C ASP A 37 -22.36 -18.06 -11.96
N GLU A 38 -22.25 -19.14 -11.20
CA GLU A 38 -22.03 -19.09 -9.76
C GLU A 38 -20.67 -18.45 -9.45
N LYS A 39 -19.59 -18.99 -10.03
CA LYS A 39 -18.24 -18.44 -9.83
C LYS A 39 -18.09 -17.05 -10.46
N PHE A 40 -18.78 -16.78 -11.56
CA PHE A 40 -18.79 -15.45 -12.17
C PHE A 40 -19.36 -14.40 -11.20
N ILE A 41 -20.52 -14.65 -10.59
CA ILE A 41 -21.16 -13.74 -9.63
C ILE A 41 -20.31 -13.57 -8.37
N GLU A 42 -19.73 -14.66 -7.87
CA GLU A 42 -18.82 -14.65 -6.71
C GLU A 42 -17.64 -13.69 -6.96
N TYR A 43 -16.87 -13.92 -8.03
CA TYR A 43 -15.72 -13.08 -8.33
C TYR A 43 -16.09 -11.62 -8.66
N GLN A 44 -17.24 -11.37 -9.30
CA GLN A 44 -17.70 -9.99 -9.51
C GLN A 44 -17.97 -9.27 -8.19
N THR A 45 -18.61 -9.95 -7.24
CA THR A 45 -18.96 -9.39 -5.93
C THR A 45 -17.69 -9.07 -5.14
N GLU A 46 -16.75 -10.00 -5.09
CA GLU A 46 -15.46 -9.80 -4.42
C GLU A 46 -14.63 -8.72 -5.10
N SER A 47 -14.54 -8.70 -6.43
CA SER A 47 -13.81 -7.69 -7.20
C SER A 47 -14.34 -6.28 -6.91
N LYS A 48 -15.67 -6.11 -6.83
CA LYS A 48 -16.29 -4.85 -6.46
C LYS A 48 -15.93 -4.43 -5.04
N SER A 49 -16.05 -5.34 -4.07
CA SER A 49 -15.69 -5.09 -2.67
C SER A 49 -14.21 -4.66 -2.53
N LEU A 50 -13.32 -5.38 -3.21
CA LEU A 50 -11.88 -5.09 -3.21
C LEU A 50 -11.57 -3.74 -3.84
N LYS A 51 -12.25 -3.36 -4.93
CA LYS A 51 -12.11 -2.03 -5.55
C LYS A 51 -12.48 -0.91 -4.58
N ASP A 52 -13.57 -1.06 -3.84
CA ASP A 52 -14.02 -0.09 -2.85
C ASP A 52 -13.03 -0.01 -1.67
N GLU A 53 -12.49 -1.14 -1.22
CA GLU A 53 -11.46 -1.17 -0.17
C GLU A 53 -10.14 -0.51 -0.63
N ILE A 54 -9.71 -0.74 -1.87
CA ILE A 54 -8.56 -0.07 -2.48
C ILE A 54 -8.75 1.44 -2.45
N LYS A 55 -9.93 1.93 -2.85
CA LYS A 55 -10.25 3.35 -2.89
C LYS A 55 -10.21 3.98 -1.49
N ASP A 56 -10.85 3.36 -0.51
CA ASP A 56 -10.86 3.84 0.88
C ASP A 56 -9.44 3.86 1.48
N ARG A 57 -8.65 2.82 1.25
CA ARG A 57 -7.26 2.77 1.74
C ARG A 57 -6.36 3.79 1.08
N ARG A 58 -6.50 4.05 -0.23
CA ARG A 58 -5.79 5.13 -0.92
C ARG A 58 -6.11 6.49 -0.31
N LEU A 59 -7.38 6.77 0.00
CA LEU A 59 -7.76 8.01 0.70
C LEU A 59 -7.08 8.15 2.07
N ARG A 60 -7.03 7.05 2.85
CA ARG A 60 -6.35 7.05 4.15
C ARG A 60 -4.84 7.23 4.02
N LEU A 61 -4.22 6.59 3.02
CA LEU A 61 -2.80 6.75 2.73
C LEU A 61 -2.46 8.19 2.37
N GLN A 62 -3.26 8.82 1.50
CA GLN A 62 -3.10 10.23 1.17
C GLN A 62 -3.21 11.12 2.40
N TYR A 63 -4.22 10.89 3.26
CA TYR A 63 -4.36 11.64 4.51
C TYR A 63 -3.11 11.57 5.39
N TYR A 64 -2.52 10.38 5.55
CA TYR A 64 -1.31 10.24 6.36
C TYR A 64 -0.08 10.85 5.70
N LEU A 65 0.00 10.83 4.37
CA LEU A 65 1.06 11.46 3.60
C LEU A 65 1.00 12.99 3.74
N ASP A 66 -0.18 13.59 3.61
CA ASP A 66 -0.41 15.01 3.81
C ASP A 66 0.01 15.44 5.23
N LYS A 67 -0.40 14.66 6.25
CA LYS A 67 -0.04 14.92 7.66
C LYS A 67 1.45 14.70 7.95
N LEU A 68 2.07 13.72 7.30
CA LEU A 68 3.50 13.49 7.36
C LEU A 68 4.25 14.73 6.86
N ASN A 69 3.92 15.20 5.65
CA ASN A 69 4.53 16.37 5.03
C ASN A 69 4.32 17.64 5.84
N GLU A 70 3.11 17.89 6.32
CA GLU A 70 2.78 19.02 7.20
C GLU A 70 3.64 19.00 8.47
N SER A 71 3.66 17.87 9.18
CA SER A 71 4.43 17.76 10.43
C SER A 71 5.95 17.89 10.20
N LEU A 72 6.46 17.37 9.08
CA LEU A 72 7.87 17.43 8.71
C LEU A 72 8.30 18.87 8.41
N ALA A 73 7.48 19.63 7.67
CA ALA A 73 7.72 21.03 7.34
C ALA A 73 7.85 21.91 8.60
N TYR A 74 7.07 21.61 9.65
CA TYR A 74 7.15 22.29 10.94
C TYR A 74 8.13 21.65 11.94
N SER A 75 8.96 20.69 11.51
CA SER A 75 9.94 19.99 12.35
C SER A 75 9.32 19.31 13.59
N LYS A 76 8.05 18.89 13.50
CA LYS A 76 7.30 18.22 14.58
C LYS A 76 7.58 16.72 14.58
N PHE A 77 8.84 16.34 14.82
CA PHE A 77 9.32 14.97 14.58
C PHE A 77 8.58 13.85 15.34
N ALA A 78 7.98 14.12 16.50
CA ALA A 78 7.16 13.14 17.21
C ALA A 78 5.83 12.86 16.49
N GLU A 79 5.21 13.89 15.92
CA GLU A 79 4.03 13.77 15.06
C GLU A 79 4.40 13.10 13.74
N THR A 80 5.51 13.53 13.12
CA THR A 80 6.06 12.91 11.90
C THR A 80 6.28 11.41 12.08
N TYR A 81 6.86 10.99 13.20
CA TYR A 81 7.00 9.57 13.55
C TYR A 81 5.64 8.86 13.56
N SER A 82 4.66 9.43 14.27
CA SER A 82 3.34 8.82 14.45
C SER A 82 2.60 8.68 13.11
N TYR A 83 2.69 9.69 12.25
CA TYR A 83 2.11 9.68 10.91
C TYR A 83 2.85 8.72 9.97
N LEU A 84 4.19 8.70 9.96
CA LEU A 84 4.97 7.77 9.14
C LEU A 84 4.74 6.32 9.54
N TYR A 85 4.72 6.02 10.85
CA TYR A 85 4.43 4.67 11.33
C TYR A 85 3.02 4.23 10.95
N SER A 86 2.05 5.13 11.11
CA SER A 86 0.68 4.88 10.66
C SER A 86 0.63 4.62 9.16
N PHE A 87 1.29 5.44 8.35
CA PHE A 87 1.39 5.28 6.90
C PHE A 87 1.93 3.90 6.52
N CYS A 88 3.04 3.47 7.14
CA CYS A 88 3.65 2.15 6.91
C CYS A 88 2.66 0.98 7.12
N ILE A 89 1.83 1.04 8.17
CA ILE A 89 0.83 -0.01 8.43
C ILE A 89 -0.19 -0.07 7.30
N LYS A 90 -0.63 1.08 6.79
CA LYS A 90 -1.67 1.12 5.74
C LYS A 90 -1.10 0.75 4.36
N LEU A 91 0.21 0.91 4.18
CA LEU A 91 0.92 0.59 2.95
C LEU A 91 1.13 -0.93 2.74
N GLN A 92 0.92 -1.75 3.77
CA GLN A 92 1.14 -3.20 3.75
C GLN A 92 0.44 -3.97 2.61
N ASN A 93 -0.68 -3.45 2.10
CA ASN A 93 -1.44 -4.07 1.02
C ASN A 93 -1.18 -3.43 -0.35
N PHE A 94 -0.17 -2.58 -0.46
CA PHE A 94 0.10 -1.77 -1.67
C PHE A 94 1.55 -1.77 -2.11
N ALA A 95 2.49 -2.02 -1.20
CA ALA A 95 3.91 -1.98 -1.49
C ALA A 95 4.61 -3.25 -1.00
N GLU A 96 5.77 -3.49 -1.59
CA GLU A 96 6.65 -4.58 -1.20
C GLU A 96 7.14 -4.42 0.25
N PRO A 97 7.41 -5.55 0.95
CA PRO A 97 7.86 -5.52 2.34
C PRO A 97 9.13 -4.70 2.60
N ASP A 98 10.03 -4.62 1.62
CA ASP A 98 11.29 -3.88 1.70
C ASP A 98 11.08 -2.36 1.73
N ILE A 99 10.14 -1.84 0.93
CA ILE A 99 9.72 -0.43 0.96
C ILE A 99 9.14 -0.09 2.33
N ILE A 100 8.30 -0.96 2.88
CA ILE A 100 7.67 -0.75 4.18
C ILE A 100 8.73 -0.76 5.29
N GLU A 101 9.70 -1.69 5.25
CA GLU A 101 10.76 -1.74 6.25
C GLU A 101 11.69 -0.52 6.15
N LYS A 102 12.03 -0.06 4.93
CA LYS A 102 12.74 1.19 4.70
C LYS A 102 12.05 2.35 5.44
N TYR A 103 10.74 2.52 5.27
CA TYR A 103 10.00 3.61 5.93
C TYR A 103 9.89 3.43 7.44
N LYS A 104 9.78 2.19 7.94
CA LYS A 104 9.83 1.91 9.38
C LYS A 104 11.19 2.26 10.00
N ILE A 105 12.29 2.04 9.28
CA ILE A 105 13.63 2.44 9.73
C ILE A 105 13.70 3.96 9.86
N LEU A 106 13.21 4.70 8.87
CA LEU A 106 13.12 6.17 8.93
C LEU A 106 12.29 6.65 10.13
N ALA A 107 11.15 6.01 10.40
CA ALA A 107 10.34 6.30 11.59
C ALA A 107 11.13 6.04 12.89
N LYS A 108 11.86 4.92 13.00
CA LYS A 108 12.69 4.62 14.17
C LYS A 108 13.78 5.67 14.39
N ILE A 109 14.35 6.23 13.32
CA ILE A 109 15.35 7.32 13.40
C ILE A 109 14.71 8.59 13.99
N LEU A 110 13.48 8.95 13.57
CA LEU A 110 12.74 10.08 14.14
C LEU A 110 12.53 9.93 15.66
N LEU A 111 12.13 8.74 16.09
CA LEU A 111 11.89 8.43 17.51
C LEU A 111 13.17 8.51 18.35
N ASN A 112 14.30 8.07 17.79
CA ASN A 112 15.58 7.97 18.49
C ASN A 112 16.52 9.17 18.22
N ARG A 113 16.00 10.31 17.76
CA ARG A 113 16.81 11.46 17.30
C ARG A 113 17.98 11.87 18.21
N SER A 114 17.84 11.73 19.54
CA SER A 114 18.88 12.11 20.51
C SER A 114 20.08 11.15 20.55
N LYS A 115 19.92 9.96 19.99
CA LYS A 115 20.93 8.88 19.93
C LYS A 115 21.52 8.71 18.52
N ILE A 116 21.06 9.49 17.55
CA ILE A 116 21.45 9.39 16.14
C ILE A 116 22.40 10.54 15.78
N PRO A 117 23.50 10.29 15.06
CA PRO A 117 24.36 11.34 14.52
C PRO A 117 23.58 12.37 13.72
N LYS A 118 23.95 13.65 13.85
CA LYS A 118 23.24 14.77 13.20
C LYS A 118 23.11 14.61 11.68
N GLU A 119 24.16 14.13 11.01
CA GLU A 119 24.14 13.95 9.56
C GLU A 119 23.24 12.77 9.13
N GLU A 120 23.23 11.68 9.90
CA GLU A 120 22.31 10.56 9.67
C GLU A 120 20.85 11.00 9.85
N PHE A 121 20.57 11.77 10.90
CA PHE A 121 19.22 12.32 11.12
C PHE A 121 18.77 13.26 10.00
N LYS A 122 19.66 14.14 9.51
CA LYS A 122 19.36 15.02 8.37
C LYS A 122 19.08 14.20 7.10
N GLN A 123 19.86 13.15 6.86
CA GLN A 123 19.64 12.28 5.71
C GLN A 123 18.28 11.59 5.82
N ALA A 124 17.92 11.07 6.99
CA ALA A 124 16.59 10.48 7.20
C ALA A 124 15.46 11.49 6.96
N VAL A 125 15.60 12.73 7.43
CA VAL A 125 14.61 13.80 7.15
C VAL A 125 14.47 14.07 5.65
N LYS A 126 15.58 14.10 4.91
CA LYS A 126 15.57 14.24 3.46
C LYS A 126 14.89 13.05 2.79
N ASP A 127 15.21 11.83 3.19
CA ASP A 127 14.60 10.61 2.64
C ASP A 127 13.09 10.57 2.90
N ILE A 128 12.64 10.98 4.10
CA ILE A 128 11.22 11.09 4.43
C ILE A 128 10.53 12.11 3.52
N SER A 129 11.17 13.25 3.22
CA SER A 129 10.58 14.25 2.32
C SER A 129 10.41 13.79 0.87
N MET A 130 11.05 12.68 0.48
CA MET A 130 10.91 12.09 -0.87
C MET A 130 9.88 10.96 -0.93
N ILE A 131 9.27 10.56 0.20
CA ILE A 131 8.32 9.45 0.24
C ILE A 131 7.11 9.71 -0.66
N GLU A 132 6.62 10.95 -0.72
CA GLU A 132 5.48 11.28 -1.59
C GLU A 132 5.79 11.00 -3.07
N ASP A 133 6.98 11.40 -3.55
CA ASP A 133 7.41 11.14 -4.91
C ASP A 133 7.55 9.65 -5.19
N GLU A 134 8.16 8.90 -4.27
CA GLU A 134 8.29 7.44 -4.36
C GLU A 134 6.92 6.78 -4.42
N VAL A 135 5.98 7.21 -3.57
CA VAL A 135 4.68 6.56 -3.44
C VAL A 135 3.72 6.90 -4.56
N ASN A 136 3.81 8.11 -5.11
CA ASN A 136 3.03 8.51 -6.28
C ASN A 136 3.32 7.62 -7.50
N THR A 137 4.51 6.99 -7.57
CA THR A 137 4.78 5.97 -8.60
C THR A 137 3.92 4.71 -8.41
N PHE A 138 3.62 4.30 -7.18
CA PHE A 138 2.77 3.14 -6.89
C PHE A 138 1.29 3.44 -7.09
N PHE A 139 0.82 4.63 -6.72
CA PHE A 139 -0.60 4.98 -6.84
C PHE A 139 -1.07 5.26 -8.27
N ASN A 140 -0.16 5.70 -9.15
CA ASN A 140 -0.46 5.95 -10.57
C ASN A 140 -0.46 4.67 -11.42
N ILE A 141 -0.04 3.52 -10.89
CA ILE A 141 -0.21 2.23 -11.55
C ILE A 141 -1.64 1.76 -11.23
N GLY A 142 -2.60 2.14 -12.07
CA GLY A 142 -3.98 1.62 -12.01
C GLY A 142 -5.12 2.64 -12.12
N THR A 143 -4.88 3.83 -12.68
CA THR A 143 -5.90 4.55 -13.47
C THR A 143 -5.99 3.96 -14.86
#